data_AF-A0A7C6YUC7-F1
#
_entry.id   AF-A0A7C6YUC7-F1
#
_cell.length_a   1.000
_cell.length_b   1.000
_cell.length_c   1.000
_cell.angle_alpha   90.00
_cell.angle_beta   90.00
_cell.angle_gamma   90.00
#
_symmetry.space_group_name_H-M   'P 1'
#
loop_
_entity.id
_entity.type
_entity.pdbx_description
1 polymer ?
#
loop_
_entity_poly.entity_id
_entity_poly.type
_entity_poly.pdbx_seq_one_letter_code
_entity_poly.pdbx_strand_id
1 'polypeptide(L)'
;EEAGGEFIIELEDSADPALLNLFPKVQLLIEEAVMTGEFTLLEKRVHQLAQSYNSLGDVTLDRNYVYLRLQNERGMLQRVISRGREEGRIKIGAGRVATDAEVG
;
A
#
# COMPACT_ATOMS: atom_id res chain seq x y z
N GLU A 1 20.97 -11.49 -24.68
CA GLU A 1 19.82 -10.61 -24.91
C GLU A 1 18.78 -10.94 -23.86
N GLU A 2 18.67 -10.14 -22.80
CA GLU A 2 17.55 -10.24 -21.87
C GLU A 2 16.48 -9.27 -22.35
N ALA A 3 15.36 -9.80 -22.84
CA ALA A 3 14.22 -9.01 -23.23
C ALA A 3 13.54 -8.48 -21.96
N GLY A 4 13.82 -7.22 -21.59
CA GLY A 4 13.03 -6.49 -20.62
C GLY A 4 11.63 -6.27 -21.18
N GLY A 5 10.65 -7.02 -20.69
CA GLY A 5 9.23 -6.84 -21.01
C GLY A 5 8.54 -5.90 -20.02
N GLU A 6 7.51 -5.21 -20.48
CA GLU A 6 6.61 -4.46 -19.60
C GLU A 6 5.78 -5.45 -18.77
N PHE A 7 5.92 -5.42 -17.45
CA PHE A 7 5.13 -6.24 -16.53
C PHE A 7 4.04 -5.38 -15.90
N ILE A 8 2.79 -5.84 -16.00
CA ILE A 8 1.64 -5.20 -15.33
C ILE A 8 1.30 -6.04 -14.10
N ILE A 9 1.40 -5.43 -12.92
CA ILE A 9 0.90 -6.05 -11.68
C ILE A 9 -0.58 -5.73 -11.57
N GLU A 10 -1.43 -6.75 -11.68
CA GLU A 10 -2.84 -6.67 -11.35
C GLU A 10 -3.04 -7.07 -9.89
N LEU A 11 -3.61 -6.17 -9.10
CA LEU A 11 -3.95 -6.42 -7.70
C LEU A 11 -5.42 -6.84 -7.63
N GLU A 12 -5.68 -7.94 -6.95
CA GLU A 12 -7.05 -8.37 -6.68
C GLU A 12 -7.61 -7.49 -5.54
N ASP A 13 -8.47 -6.55 -5.92
CA ASP A 13 -9.15 -5.67 -4.99
C ASP A 13 -10.66 -5.97 -5.00
N SER A 14 -11.10 -6.61 -3.92
CA SER A 14 -12.50 -6.96 -3.65
C SER A 14 -12.99 -6.27 -2.38
N ALA A 15 -12.45 -5.08 -2.08
CA ALA A 15 -12.69 -4.38 -0.83
C ALA A 15 -14.18 -4.23 -0.52
N ASP A 16 -14.59 -4.72 0.66
CA ASP A 16 -15.91 -4.47 1.19
C ASP A 16 -15.96 -3.09 1.89
N PRO A 17 -17.16 -2.59 2.26
CA PRO A 17 -17.29 -1.31 2.95
C PRO A 17 -16.52 -1.22 4.29
N ALA A 18 -16.31 -2.34 4.98
CA ALA A 18 -15.57 -2.34 6.24
C ALA A 18 -14.07 -2.10 5.99
N LEU A 19 -13.49 -2.75 4.98
CA LEU A 19 -12.12 -2.54 4.56
C LEU A 19 -11.90 -1.12 4.02
N LEU A 20 -12.86 -0.58 3.26
CA LEU A 20 -12.82 0.81 2.79
C LEU A 20 -12.86 1.82 3.93
N ASN A 21 -13.56 1.53 5.03
CA ASN A 21 -13.60 2.39 6.21
C ASN A 21 -12.36 2.25 7.11
N LEU A 22 -11.75 1.05 7.14
CA LEU A 22 -10.49 0.80 7.85
C LEU A 22 -9.30 1.47 7.14
N PHE A 23 -9.30 1.46 5.82
CA PHE A 23 -8.18 1.93 5.00
C PHE A 23 -7.69 3.35 5.35
N PRO A 24 -8.54 4.39 5.47
CA PRO A 24 -8.09 5.74 5.83
C PRO A 24 -7.33 5.82 7.15
N LYS A 25 -7.68 4.97 8.12
CA LYS A 25 -7.02 4.92 9.44
C LYS A 25 -5.64 4.27 9.35
N VAL A 26 -5.55 3.21 8.56
CA VAL A 26 -4.27 2.55 8.27
C VAL A 26 -3.39 3.46 7.43
N GLN A 27 -3.95 4.19 6.47
CA GLN A 27 -3.24 5.16 5.66
C GLN A 27 -2.60 6.24 6.54
N LEU A 28 -3.31 6.76 7.54
CA LEU A 28 -2.73 7.73 8.48
C LEU A 28 -1.48 7.19 9.18
N LEU A 29 -1.51 5.94 9.67
CA LEU A 29 -0.34 5.30 10.29
C LEU A 29 0.84 5.19 9.31
N ILE A 30 0.55 4.88 8.04
CA ILE A 30 1.56 4.77 6.99
C ILE A 30 2.17 6.14 6.70
N GLU A 31 1.37 7.19 6.53
CA GLU A 31 1.85 8.56 6.30
C GLU A 31 2.74 9.04 7.45
N GLU A 32 2.32 8.80 8.71
CA GLU A 32 3.14 9.11 9.88
C GLU A 32 4.49 8.39 9.84
N ALA A 33 4.50 7.09 9.56
CA ALA A 33 5.74 6.30 9.46
C ALA A 33 6.63 6.73 8.29
N VAL A 34 6.04 7.18 7.17
CA VAL A 34 6.78 7.75 6.05
C VAL A 34 7.46 9.06 6.45
N MET A 35 6.76 9.92 7.20
CA MET A 35 7.32 11.19 7.67
C MET A 35 8.38 11.03 8.75
N THR A 36 8.19 10.10 9.71
CA THR A 36 9.09 9.92 10.86
C THR A 36 10.20 8.90 10.62
N GLY A 37 10.04 8.03 9.63
CA GLY A 37 10.91 6.87 9.40
C GLY A 37 10.66 5.70 10.35
N GLU A 38 9.64 5.74 11.21
CA GLU A 38 9.36 4.71 12.24
C GLU A 38 8.63 3.47 11.70
N PHE A 39 9.19 2.82 10.69
CA PHE A 39 8.55 1.67 10.03
C PHE A 39 8.49 0.40 10.89
N THR A 40 9.43 0.20 11.82
CA THR A 40 9.43 -0.97 12.73
C THR A 40 8.19 -1.00 13.64
N LEU A 41 7.61 0.17 13.94
CA LEU A 41 6.38 0.26 14.73
C LEU A 41 5.12 0.19 13.85
N LEU A 42 5.23 0.48 12.56
CA LEU A 42 4.11 0.53 11.62
C LEU A 42 3.40 -0.82 11.52
N GLU A 43 4.15 -1.90 11.29
CA GLU A 43 3.59 -3.25 11.12
C GLU A 43 2.72 -3.64 12.33
N LYS A 44 3.26 -3.47 13.54
CA LYS A 44 2.53 -3.77 14.78
C LYS A 44 1.27 -2.92 14.92
N ARG A 45 1.35 -1.60 14.64
CA ARG A 45 0.21 -0.69 14.75
C ARG A 45 -0.89 -1.03 13.73
N VAL A 46 -0.52 -1.36 12.50
CA VAL A 46 -1.49 -1.76 11.47
C VAL A 46 -2.13 -3.09 11.81
N HIS A 47 -1.37 -4.07 12.29
CA HIS A 47 -1.91 -5.35 12.75
C HIS A 47 -2.93 -5.17 13.89
N GLN A 48 -2.57 -4.41 14.93
CA GLN A 48 -3.44 -4.13 16.07
C GLN A 48 -4.71 -3.39 15.65
N LEU A 49 -4.57 -2.39 14.77
CA LEU A 49 -5.71 -1.65 14.24
C LEU A 49 -6.63 -2.58 13.44
N ALA A 50 -6.11 -3.38 12.52
CA ALA A 50 -6.93 -4.30 11.71
C ALA A 50 -7.67 -5.33 12.58
N GLN A 51 -7.02 -5.87 13.62
CA GLN A 51 -7.65 -6.79 14.57
C GLN A 51 -8.86 -6.16 15.26
N SER A 52 -8.80 -4.87 15.63
CA SER A 52 -9.96 -4.17 16.22
C SER A 52 -11.17 -4.06 15.28
N TYR A 53 -10.99 -4.34 13.99
CA TYR A 53 -12.01 -4.35 12.94
C TYR A 53 -12.33 -5.78 12.42
N ASN A 54 -11.95 -6.83 13.16
CA ASN A 54 -12.08 -8.23 12.73
C ASN A 54 -11.47 -8.48 11.34
N SER A 55 -10.33 -7.83 11.08
CA SER A 55 -9.60 -7.90 9.81
C SER A 55 -8.15 -8.26 10.07
N LEU A 56 -7.49 -8.84 9.07
CA LEU A 56 -6.05 -9.04 9.02
C LEU A 56 -5.41 -7.85 8.30
N GLY A 57 -4.32 -7.33 8.85
CA GLY A 57 -3.54 -6.25 8.26
C GLY A 57 -2.07 -6.66 8.15
N ASP A 58 -1.50 -6.48 6.96
CA ASP A 58 -0.11 -6.78 6.63
C ASP A 58 0.49 -5.59 5.89
N VAL A 59 1.71 -5.19 6.29
CA VAL A 59 2.45 -4.09 5.68
C VAL A 59 3.88 -4.52 5.43
N THR A 60 4.32 -4.36 4.19
CA THR A 60 5.72 -4.51 3.79
C THR A 60 6.16 -3.25 3.03
N LEU A 61 7.47 -3.07 2.84
CA LEU A 61 7.99 -1.88 2.17
C LEU A 61 9.32 -2.16 1.48
N ASP A 62 9.58 -1.39 0.43
CA ASP A 62 10.89 -1.30 -0.22
C ASP A 62 11.40 0.14 -0.19
N ARG A 63 12.41 0.46 -1.01
CA ARG A 63 13.02 1.79 -1.08
C ARG A 63 12.03 2.91 -1.41
N ASN A 64 11.01 2.61 -2.23
CA ASN A 64 10.15 3.60 -2.86
C ASN A 64 8.67 3.45 -2.44
N TYR A 65 8.24 2.26 -2.04
CA TYR A 65 6.83 1.95 -1.81
C TYR A 65 6.58 1.25 -0.47
N VAL A 66 5.35 1.45 0.03
CA VAL A 66 4.72 0.67 1.08
C VAL A 66 3.60 -0.16 0.44
N TYR A 67 3.61 -1.46 0.71
CA TYR A 67 2.62 -2.41 0.23
C TYR A 67 1.70 -2.75 1.39
N LEU A 68 0.42 -2.44 1.25
CA LEU A 68 -0.61 -2.70 2.24
C LEU A 68 -1.55 -3.78 1.74
N ARG A 69 -1.84 -4.76 2.60
CA ARG A 69 -2.96 -5.69 2.43
C ARG A 69 -3.86 -5.67 3.66
N LEU A 70 -5.14 -5.43 3.46
CA LEU A 70 -6.19 -5.63 4.45
C LEU A 70 -7.13 -6.73 3.96
N GLN A 71 -7.50 -7.65 4.84
CA GLN A 71 -8.35 -8.79 4.47
C GLN A 71 -9.34 -9.10 5.58
N ASN A 72 -10.57 -9.42 5.21
CA ASN A 72 -11.55 -10.01 6.11
C ASN A 72 -12.23 -11.22 5.42
N GLU A 73 -13.28 -11.78 6.01
CA GLU A 73 -13.99 -12.93 5.44
C GLU A 73 -14.71 -12.62 4.11
N ARG A 74 -14.95 -11.34 3.79
CA ARG A 74 -15.80 -10.89 2.68
C ARG A 74 -15.00 -10.37 1.49
N GLY A 75 -13.77 -9.95 1.70
CA GLY A 75 -12.95 -9.37 0.65
C GLY A 75 -11.54 -9.02 1.10
N MET A 76 -10.83 -8.38 0.17
CA MET A 76 -9.44 -7.95 0.34
C MET A 76 -9.25 -6.59 -0.30
N LEU A 77 -8.46 -5.73 0.36
CA LEU A 77 -8.03 -4.43 -0.14
C LEU A 77 -6.50 -4.44 -0.22
N GLN A 78 -5.96 -4.15 -1.40
CA GLN A 78 -4.51 -4.04 -1.63
C GLN A 78 -4.14 -2.64 -2.13
N ARG A 79 -3.15 -1.99 -1.52
CA ARG A 79 -2.69 -0.66 -1.95
C ARG A 79 -1.18 -0.60 -2.01
N VAL A 80 -0.67 0.11 -3.01
CA VAL A 80 0.74 0.48 -3.14
C VAL A 80 0.83 1.99 -2.91
N ILE A 81 1.56 2.39 -1.88
CA ILE A 81 1.65 3.77 -1.41
C ILE A 81 3.09 4.25 -1.60
N SER A 82 3.29 5.32 -2.35
CA SER A 82 4.62 5.92 -2.54
C SER A 82 5.14 6.53 -1.24
N ARG A 83 6.43 6.35 -0.95
CA ARG A 83 7.13 6.94 0.22
C ARG A 83 7.62 8.37 -0.02
N GLY A 84 7.30 8.97 -1.17
CA GLY A 84 7.50 10.41 -1.38
C GLY A 84 8.95 10.86 -1.62
N ARG A 85 9.83 10.01 -2.16
CA ARG A 85 11.10 10.51 -2.75
C ARG A 85 10.94 11.20 -4.10
N GLU A 86 9.74 11.17 -4.67
CA GLU A 86 9.38 12.03 -5.79
C GLU A 86 8.44 13.12 -5.27
N GLU A 87 8.93 14.35 -5.28
CA GLU A 87 8.12 15.55 -5.07
C GLU A 87 6.86 15.48 -5.95
N GLY A 88 5.70 15.42 -5.30
CA GLY A 88 4.51 16.09 -5.85
C GLY A 88 3.51 15.30 -6.70
N ARG A 89 3.43 13.96 -6.65
CA ARG A 89 2.28 13.26 -7.28
C ARG A 89 1.79 12.05 -6.48
N ILE A 90 0.81 12.25 -5.60
CA ILE A 90 -0.10 11.17 -5.22
C ILE A 90 -0.93 10.84 -6.47
N LYS A 91 -0.54 9.81 -7.22
CA LYS A 91 -1.42 9.17 -8.21
C LYS A 91 -2.21 8.08 -7.50
N ILE A 92 -3.45 8.39 -7.09
CA ILE A 92 -4.40 7.33 -6.71
C ILE A 92 -4.86 6.68 -8.02
N GLY A 93 -4.17 5.62 -8.43
CA GLY A 93 -4.59 4.78 -9.55
C GLY A 93 -5.58 3.74 -9.06
N ALA A 94 -6.87 3.94 -9.30
CA ALA A 94 -7.77 2.82 -9.51
C ALA A 94 -7.39 2.21 -10.87
N GLY A 95 -6.45 1.27 -10.86
CA GLY A 95 -5.90 0.66 -12.06
C GLY A 95 -4.66 1.37 -12.63
N ARG A 96 -3.66 0.53 -12.93
CA ARG A 96 -2.46 0.78 -13.75
C ARG A 96 -1.53 1.91 -13.25
N VAL A 97 -0.45 1.50 -12.57
CA VAL A 97 0.71 2.35 -12.35
C VAL A 97 1.75 2.01 -13.43
N ALA A 98 1.98 2.93 -14.36
CA ALA A 98 3.14 2.90 -15.25
C ALA A 98 4.27 3.71 -14.60
N THR A 99 5.43 3.09 -14.42
CA THR A 99 6.65 3.78 -13.98
C THR A 99 7.53 4.01 -15.21
N ASP A 100 7.70 5.28 -15.58
CA ASP A 100 8.63 5.70 -16.61
C ASP A 100 10.03 5.76 -15.98
N ALA A 101 10.94 4.90 -16.42
CA ALA A 101 12.34 4.96 -16.04
C ALA A 101 13.10 5.55 -17.23
N GLU A 102 13.30 6.87 -17.22
CA GLU A 102 14.23 7.53 -18.14
C GLU A 102 15.67 7.12 -17.79
N VAL A 103 16.42 6.64 -18.77
CA VAL A 103 17.88 6.60 -18.71
C VAL A 103 18.48 6.89 -20.09
N GLY A 104 19.09 8.07 -20.17
CA GLY A 104 20.39 8.42 -20.79
C GLY A 104 20.75 7.85 -22.14
#